data_AF-A0A938K354-F1
#
_entry.id   AF-A0A938K354-F1
#
_cell.length_a   1.000
_cell.length_b   1.000
_cell.length_c   1.000
_cell.angle_alpha   90.00
_cell.angle_beta   90.00
_cell.angle_gamma   90.00
#
_symmetry.space_group_name_H-M   'P 1'
#
loop_
_entity.id
_entity.type
_entity.pdbx_description
1 polymer ?
#
loop_
_entity_poly.entity_id
_entity_poly.type
_entity_poly.pdbx_seq_one_letter_code
_entity_poly.pdbx_strand_id
1 'polypeptide(L)'
;MRQGLDDELYNSVQNYYDNPHFSPRERLAAEYAERFAIDHTAVDDDLWNRLRANYSDSELLELTVTIGFCVGLGRAFQVLDIARDFDVLWSKEPPHDHGDTSA
;
A
#
# COMPACT_ATOMS: atom_id res chain seq x y z
N MET A 1 -11.49 -10.00 -3.66
CA MET A 1 -10.62 -9.82 -2.47
C MET A 1 -11.50 -9.69 -1.23
N ARG A 2 -11.24 -10.41 -0.13
CA ARG A 2 -11.90 -10.17 1.17
C ARG A 2 -10.83 -9.93 2.23
N GLN A 3 -10.35 -8.69 2.31
CA GLN A 3 -9.49 -8.23 3.40
C GLN A 3 -9.93 -6.84 3.87
N GLY A 4 -11.23 -6.60 4.06
CA GLY A 4 -11.73 -5.41 4.77
C GLY A 4 -11.35 -4.01 4.24
N LEU A 5 -10.51 -3.91 3.21
CA LEU A 5 -10.25 -2.68 2.49
C LEU A 5 -11.42 -2.45 1.54
N ASP A 6 -12.15 -1.37 1.80
CA ASP A 6 -13.08 -0.80 0.85
C ASP A 6 -12.30 -0.29 -0.38
N ASP A 7 -12.87 -0.44 -1.56
CA ASP A 7 -12.27 0.06 -2.81
C ASP A 7 -12.05 1.57 -2.73
N GLU A 8 -12.93 2.29 -2.01
CA GLU A 8 -12.81 3.72 -1.73
C GLU A 8 -11.56 4.03 -0.86
N LEU A 9 -11.25 3.19 0.11
CA LEU A 9 -10.05 3.34 0.95
C LEU A 9 -8.78 3.09 0.14
N TYR A 10 -8.78 2.08 -0.75
CA TYR A 10 -7.65 1.78 -1.62
C TYR A 10 -7.35 2.93 -2.58
N ASN A 11 -8.39 3.47 -3.22
CA ASN A 11 -8.26 4.57 -4.18
C ASN A 11 -7.84 5.90 -3.53
N SER A 12 -8.00 6.03 -2.21
CA SER A 12 -7.66 7.23 -1.47
C SER A 12 -6.30 7.17 -0.76
N VAL A 13 -5.51 6.11 -0.96
CA VAL A 13 -4.20 5.93 -0.32
C VAL A 13 -3.21 7.05 -0.63
N GLN A 14 -3.32 7.69 -1.80
CA GLN A 14 -2.50 8.84 -2.18
C GLN A 14 -2.80 10.10 -1.34
N ASN A 15 -3.98 10.14 -0.69
CA ASN A 15 -4.45 11.26 0.12
C ASN A 15 -4.43 10.91 1.62
N TYR A 16 -3.56 9.99 2.04
CA TYR A 16 -3.56 9.46 3.41
C TYR A 16 -3.39 10.55 4.48
N TYR A 17 -2.67 11.63 4.19
CA TYR A 17 -2.41 12.71 5.15
C TYR A 17 -3.69 13.33 5.74
N ASP A 18 -4.64 13.67 4.86
CA ASP A 18 -5.87 14.41 5.19
C ASP A 18 -7.11 13.53 5.26
N ASN A 19 -6.98 12.24 4.94
CA ASN A 19 -8.11 11.34 4.86
C ASN A 19 -8.47 10.78 6.26
N PRO A 20 -9.70 11.05 6.76
CA PRO A 20 -10.15 10.63 8.09
C PRO A 20 -10.32 9.11 8.23
N HIS A 21 -10.34 8.36 7.12
CA HIS A 21 -10.46 6.91 7.12
C HIS A 21 -9.17 6.20 7.54
N PHE A 22 -8.02 6.89 7.53
CA PHE A 22 -6.77 6.33 8.04
C PHE A 22 -6.56 6.72 9.50
N SER A 23 -6.28 5.72 10.32
CA SER A 23 -5.85 5.94 11.70
C SER A 23 -4.55 6.75 11.75
N PRO A 24 -4.25 7.43 12.87
CA PRO A 24 -2.97 8.12 13.05
C PRO A 24 -1.77 7.21 12.83
N ARG A 25 -1.89 5.93 13.21
CA ARG A 25 -0.84 4.92 13.04
C ARG A 25 -0.62 4.58 11.56
N GLU A 26 -1.70 4.32 10.80
CA GLU A 26 -1.60 4.04 9.36
C GLU A 26 -1.03 5.23 8.56
N ARG A 27 -1.44 6.46 8.90
CA ARG A 27 -0.89 7.66 8.26
C ARG A 27 0.61 7.80 8.50
N LEU A 28 1.06 7.46 9.71
CA LEU A 28 2.48 7.50 10.05
C LEU A 28 3.29 6.42 9.30
N ALA A 29 2.73 5.22 9.12
CA ALA A 29 3.35 4.19 8.28
C ALA A 29 3.42 4.60 6.81
N ALA A 30 2.38 5.24 6.28
CA ALA A 30 2.37 5.76 4.91
C ALA A 30 3.41 6.88 4.73
N GLU A 31 3.53 7.80 5.69
CA GLU A 31 4.57 8.85 5.71
C GLU A 31 5.99 8.26 5.70
N TYR A 32 6.22 7.24 6.53
CA TYR A 32 7.50 6.55 6.56
C TYR A 32 7.79 5.83 5.23
N ALA A 33 6.80 5.13 4.66
CA ALA A 33 6.95 4.42 3.40
C ALA A 33 7.23 5.37 2.23
N GLU A 34 6.55 6.51 2.16
CA GLU A 34 6.76 7.53 1.13
C GLU A 34 8.17 8.12 1.22
N ARG A 35 8.60 8.56 2.41
CA ARG A 35 9.97 9.09 2.59
C ARG A 35 11.00 8.02 2.29
N PHE A 36 10.85 6.80 2.79
CA PHE A 36 11.79 5.70 2.51
C PHE A 36 11.93 5.41 1.01
N ALA A 37 10.83 5.44 0.25
CA ALA A 37 10.83 5.16 -1.18
C ALA A 37 11.45 6.28 -2.03
N ILE A 38 11.21 7.55 -1.67
CA ILE A 38 11.62 8.74 -2.42
C ILE A 38 13.02 9.22 -1.99
N ASP A 39 13.19 9.43 -0.68
CA ASP A 39 14.43 9.91 -0.06
C ASP A 39 14.56 9.36 1.37
N HIS A 40 15.15 8.18 1.49
CA HIS A 40 15.38 7.52 2.78
C HIS A 40 16.30 8.32 3.73
N THR A 41 17.03 9.33 3.23
CA THR A 41 17.84 10.21 4.08
C THR A 41 17.01 11.33 4.73
N ALA A 42 15.79 11.57 4.23
CA ALA A 42 14.81 12.50 4.80
C ALA A 42 13.97 11.89 5.94
N VAL A 43 14.26 10.65 6.34
CA VAL A 43 13.75 10.08 7.60
C VAL A 43 14.54 10.69 8.75
N ASP A 44 14.06 11.84 9.22
CA ASP A 44 14.66 12.61 10.30
C ASP A 44 14.32 12.04 11.69
N ASP A 45 14.99 12.61 12.71
CA ASP A 45 14.78 12.21 14.11
C ASP A 45 13.34 12.48 14.57
N ASP A 46 12.64 13.49 14.04
CA ASP A 46 11.26 13.80 14.41
C ASP A 46 10.30 12.67 13.97
N LEU A 47 10.38 12.29 12.70
CA LEU A 47 9.62 11.16 12.16
C LEU A 47 9.96 9.87 12.89
N TRP A 48 11.25 9.62 13.13
CA TRP A 48 11.69 8.43 13.86
C TRP A 48 11.17 8.37 15.30
N ASN A 49 11.12 9.51 15.99
CA ASN A 49 10.55 9.61 17.33
C ASN A 49 9.04 9.34 17.33
N ARG A 50 8.30 9.91 16.37
CA ARG A 50 6.87 9.65 16.20
C ARG A 50 6.60 8.16 15.94
N LEU A 51 7.43 7.53 15.11
CA LEU A 51 7.36 6.10 14.81
C LEU A 51 7.54 5.25 16.07
N ARG A 52 8.61 5.47 16.84
CA ARG A 52 8.86 4.74 18.09
C ARG A 52 7.82 4.99 19.19
N ALA A 53 7.10 6.11 19.15
CA ALA A 53 5.99 6.37 20.06
C ALA A 53 4.73 5.55 19.72
N ASN A 54 4.57 5.12 18.47
CA ASN A 54 3.36 4.45 17.98
C ASN A 54 3.58 2.98 17.63
N TYR A 55 4.82 2.51 17.50
CA TYR A 55 5.18 1.16 17.09
C TYR A 55 6.25 0.58 18.02
N SER A 56 6.23 -0.74 18.24
CA SER A 56 7.33 -1.45 18.88
C SER A 56 8.53 -1.60 17.94
N ASP A 57 9.70 -1.90 18.49
CA ASP A 57 10.91 -2.14 17.68
C ASP A 57 10.73 -3.30 16.68
N SER A 58 9.99 -4.35 17.06
CA SER A 58 9.69 -5.46 16.14
C SER A 58 8.78 -5.03 15.00
N GLU A 59 7.76 -4.22 15.29
CA GLU A 59 6.85 -3.70 14.27
C GLU A 59 7.57 -2.74 13.32
N LEU A 60 8.49 -1.92 13.82
CA LEU A 60 9.31 -1.03 13.00
C LEU A 60 10.28 -1.79 12.09
N LEU A 61 10.88 -2.87 12.59
CA LEU A 61 11.70 -3.76 11.78
C LEU A 61 10.86 -4.38 10.65
N GLU A 62 9.71 -4.96 10.99
CA GLU A 62 8.81 -5.58 10.01
C GLU A 62 8.31 -4.57 8.98
N LEU A 63 7.91 -3.38 9.42
CA LEU A 63 7.49 -2.28 8.55
C LEU A 63 8.61 -1.90 7.58
N THR A 64 9.83 -1.69 8.08
CA THR A 64 10.99 -1.30 7.28
C THR A 64 11.36 -2.37 6.25
N VAL A 65 11.40 -3.64 6.66
CA VAL A 65 11.70 -4.77 5.77
C VAL A 65 10.62 -4.90 4.68
N THR A 66 9.35 -4.74 5.05
CA THR A 66 8.23 -4.82 4.11
C THR A 66 8.30 -3.70 3.08
N ILE A 67 8.55 -2.46 3.50
CA ILE A 67 8.73 -1.32 2.58
C ILE A 67 9.91 -1.58 1.65
N GLY A 68 11.06 -2.00 2.19
CA GLY A 68 12.26 -2.31 1.41
C GLY A 68 12.02 -3.40 0.37
N PHE A 69 11.29 -4.46 0.74
CA PHE A 69 10.89 -5.53 -0.16
C PHE A 69 10.01 -5.02 -1.30
N CYS A 70 8.96 -4.25 -1.01
CA CYS A 70 8.05 -3.70 -2.01
C CYS A 70 8.79 -2.79 -3.01
N VAL A 71 9.63 -1.88 -2.51
CA VAL A 71 10.43 -0.98 -3.36
C VAL A 71 11.44 -1.77 -4.21
N GLY A 72 12.14 -2.74 -3.60
CA GLY A 72 13.09 -3.60 -4.29
C GLY A 72 12.45 -4.42 -5.41
N LEU A 73 11.29 -5.03 -5.14
CA LEU A 73 10.52 -5.77 -6.14
C LEU A 73 10.03 -4.88 -7.27
N GLY A 74 9.45 -3.71 -6.97
CA GLY A 74 9.00 -2.78 -8.00
C GLY A 74 10.13 -2.39 -8.96
N ARG A 75 11.32 -2.12 -8.42
CA ARG A 75 12.53 -1.85 -9.21
C ARG A 75 12.98 -3.06 -10.03
N ALA A 76 12.95 -4.27 -9.46
CA ALA A 76 13.29 -5.49 -10.18
C ALA A 76 12.33 -5.74 -11.36
N PHE A 77 11.02 -5.56 -11.17
CA PHE A 77 10.03 -5.70 -12.25
C PHE A 77 10.21 -4.66 -13.35
N GLN A 78 10.60 -3.42 -12.99
CA GLN A 78 10.92 -2.40 -13.98
C GLN A 78 12.18 -2.75 -14.78
N VAL A 79 13.23 -3.27 -14.13
CA VAL A 79 14.47 -3.73 -14.81
C VAL A 79 14.17 -4.89 -15.78
N LEU A 80 13.26 -5.78 -15.40
CA LEU A 80 12.88 -6.95 -16.20
C LEU A 80 11.78 -6.65 -17.24
N ASP A 81 11.29 -5.41 -17.33
CA ASP A 81 10.18 -4.97 -18.18
C ASP A 81 8.88 -5.79 -18.01
N ILE A 82 8.60 -6.26 -16.79
CA ILE A 82 7.41 -7.07 -16.47
C ILE A 82 6.16 -6.18 -16.33
N ALA A 83 6.33 -4.92 -15.90
CA ALA A 83 5.23 -4.02 -15.54
C ALA A 83 4.37 -3.55 -16.72
N ARG A 84 4.76 -3.82 -17.97
CA ARG A 84 3.98 -3.43 -19.16
C ARG A 84 2.94 -4.44 -19.61
N ASP A 85 3.01 -5.70 -19.16
CA ASP A 85 2.17 -6.77 -19.70
C ASP A 85 0.98 -7.13 -18.78
N PHE A 86 0.93 -6.55 -17.58
CA PHE A 86 -0.26 -6.62 -16.73
C PHE A 86 -1.23 -5.50 -17.10
N ASP A 87 -2.13 -5.78 -18.04
CA ASP A 87 -3.41 -5.07 -18.10
C ASP A 87 -4.09 -5.29 -16.73
N VAL A 88 -4.21 -4.24 -15.93
CA VAL A 88 -4.85 -4.26 -14.61
C VAL A 88 -6.37 -4.40 -14.79
N LEU A 89 -6.80 -5.51 -15.36
CA LEU A 89 -8.19 -5.95 -15.54
C LEU A 89 -8.49 -7.17 -14.67
N TRP A 90 -7.74 -7.37 -13.58
CA TRP A 90 -7.96 -8.48 -12.65
C TRP A 90 -9.30 -8.43 -11.89
N SER A 91 -10.09 -7.34 -12.01
CA SER A 91 -11.33 -7.17 -11.25
C SER A 91 -12.64 -7.29 -12.05
N LYS A 92 -12.63 -7.63 -13.34
CA LYS A 92 -13.90 -8.02 -14.00
C LYS A 92 -14.13 -9.51 -13.80
N GLU A 93 -14.77 -9.85 -12.69
CA GLU A 93 -15.37 -11.17 -12.50
C GLU A 93 -16.28 -11.46 -13.70
N PRO A 94 -16.17 -12.63 -14.37
CA PRO A 94 -17.03 -12.94 -15.50
C PRO A 94 -18.50 -12.85 -15.05
N PRO A 95 -19.39 -12.28 -15.88
CA PRO A 95 -20.79 -12.17 -15.53
C PRO A 95 -21.34 -13.55 -15.18
N HIS A 96 -21.91 -13.68 -13.98
CA HIS A 96 -22.67 -14.87 -13.62
C HIS A 96 -23.86 -14.93 -14.57
N ASP A 97 -23.88 -15.96 -15.41
CA ASP A 97 -25.05 -16.31 -16.21
C ASP A 97 -26.17 -16.73 -15.25
N HIS A 98 -26.97 -15.75 -14.82
CA HIS A 98 -28.29 -16.02 -14.30
C HIS A 98 -29.13 -16.42 -15.49
N GLY A 99 -29.15 -17.73 -15.77
CA GLY A 99 -30.04 -18.33 -16.74
C GLY A 99 -31.49 -18.02 -16.37
N ASP A 100 -32.00 -16.90 -16.87
CA ASP A 100 -33.41 -16.59 -16.87
C ASP A 100 -34.08 -17.60 -17.81
N THR A 101 -34.65 -18.61 -17.16
CA THR A 101 -35.72 -19.43 -17.70
C THR A 101 -36.87 -18.50 -18.09
N SER A 102 -37.03 -18.27 -19.38
CA SER A 102 -38.26 -17.76 -19.97
C SER A 102 -38.76 -18.76 -20.99
N ALA A 103 -39.66 -19.63 -20.56
CA ALA A 103 -40.72 -20.23 -21.36
C ALA A 103 -41.90 -20.57 -20.44
#